data_AF-A0A2E5EWT5-F1
#
_entry.id   AF-A0A2E5EWT5-F1
#
_cell.length_a   1.000
_cell.length_b   1.000
_cell.length_c   1.000
_cell.angle_alpha   90.00
_cell.angle_beta   90.00
_cell.angle_gamma   90.00
#
_symmetry.space_group_name_H-M   'P 1'
#
loop_
_entity.id
_entity.type
_entity.pdbx_description
1 polymer ?
#
loop_
_entity_poly.entity_id
_entity_poly.type
_entity_poly.pdbx_seq_one_letter_code
_entity_poly.pdbx_strand_id
1 'polypeptide(L)'
;MSKPKKGKRFVYSLASLLKVREIREKQEQDKLIEAERRLREEQQKEKEMKAHQAAQYSELQQMLGETDELPDMNYIKLRKLYIEKVKEQVIEQEKVTQEADKAKDDQREKLTEAAKNKKIIEKDKEKTRIEWKKLMDKEDGKFLDEIATIGFESKRRQAEEDEKRADLRRNESADVEEDGAGIS
;
A
#
# COMPACT_ATOMS: atom_id res chain seq x y z
N MET A 1 -7.81 13.13 -22.00
CA MET A 1 -7.16 13.72 -20.82
C MET A 1 -6.89 15.19 -21.11
N SER A 2 -7.46 16.13 -20.35
CA SER A 2 -7.19 17.57 -20.48
C SER A 2 -5.70 17.84 -20.25
N LYS A 3 -5.08 18.71 -21.06
CA LYS A 3 -3.71 19.18 -20.80
C LYS A 3 -3.64 19.79 -19.39
N PRO A 4 -2.60 19.49 -18.59
CA PRO A 4 -2.44 20.09 -17.28
C PRO A 4 -2.25 21.61 -17.43
N LYS A 5 -2.88 22.38 -16.55
CA LYS A 5 -2.72 23.84 -16.51
C LYS A 5 -1.59 24.20 -15.56
N LYS A 6 -0.75 25.16 -15.94
CA LYS A 6 0.39 25.66 -15.16
C LYS A 6 -0.01 26.01 -13.72
N GLY A 7 0.81 25.62 -12.74
CA GLY A 7 0.60 25.90 -11.32
C GLY A 7 -0.37 24.96 -10.57
N LYS A 8 -0.97 23.96 -11.22
CA LYS A 8 -1.82 22.97 -10.52
C LYS A 8 -0.99 21.88 -9.86
N ARG A 9 -1.31 21.57 -8.60
CA ARG A 9 -0.71 20.43 -7.85
C ARG A 9 -0.98 19.10 -8.56
N PHE A 10 -0.07 18.13 -8.41
CA PHE A 10 -0.30 16.76 -8.88
C PHE A 10 -1.53 16.15 -8.19
N VAL A 11 -2.48 15.69 -9.00
CA VAL A 11 -3.66 14.95 -8.54
C VAL A 11 -3.67 13.60 -9.23
N TYR A 12 -3.59 12.54 -8.44
CA TYR A 12 -3.64 11.17 -8.95
C TYR A 12 -5.09 10.76 -9.18
N SER A 13 -5.43 10.37 -10.41
CA SER A 13 -6.80 10.03 -10.82
C SER A 13 -7.37 8.82 -10.08
N LEU A 14 -6.53 7.86 -9.72
CA LEU A 14 -6.92 6.63 -9.03
C LEU A 14 -6.73 6.71 -7.50
N ALA A 15 -6.66 7.92 -6.94
CA ALA A 15 -6.50 8.10 -5.49
C ALA A 15 -7.65 7.51 -4.67
N SER A 16 -8.89 7.57 -5.17
CA SER A 16 -10.05 6.92 -4.54
C SER A 16 -9.91 5.38 -4.54
N LEU A 17 -9.47 4.82 -5.67
CA LEU A 17 -9.23 3.38 -5.81
C LEU A 17 -8.12 2.90 -4.86
N LEU A 18 -7.05 3.68 -4.70
CA LEU A 18 -5.98 3.38 -3.76
C LEU A 18 -6.52 3.27 -2.31
N LYS A 19 -7.33 4.23 -1.88
CA LYS A 19 -7.99 4.18 -0.56
C LYS A 19 -8.89 2.95 -0.40
N VAL A 20 -9.65 2.60 -1.43
CA VAL A 20 -10.48 1.38 -1.40
C VAL A 20 -9.62 0.12 -1.26
N ARG A 21 -8.47 0.05 -1.93
CA ARG A 21 -7.53 -1.08 -1.80
C ARG A 21 -6.86 -1.13 -0.43
N GLU A 22 -6.52 0.01 0.17
CA GLU A 22 -6.03 0.09 1.56
C GLU A 22 -7.07 -0.42 2.57
N ILE A 23 -8.33 -0.01 2.42
CA ILE A 23 -9.43 -0.49 3.28
C ILE A 23 -9.60 -2.00 3.13
N ARG A 24 -9.58 -2.51 1.89
CA ARG A 24 -9.68 -3.97 1.64
C ARG A 24 -8.52 -4.74 2.25
N GLU A 25 -7.29 -4.28 2.10
CA GLU A 25 -6.13 -4.92 2.74
C GLU A 25 -6.33 -4.99 4.26
N LYS A 26 -6.75 -3.90 4.89
CA LYS A 26 -7.02 -3.87 6.33
C LYS A 26 -8.14 -4.84 6.73
N GLN A 27 -9.23 -4.90 5.95
CA GLN A 27 -10.32 -5.85 6.19
C GLN A 27 -9.83 -7.31 6.09
N GLU A 28 -8.97 -7.63 5.13
CA GLU A 28 -8.41 -8.98 5.00
C GLU A 28 -7.40 -9.30 6.12
N GLN A 29 -6.68 -8.30 6.65
CA GLN A 29 -5.86 -8.45 7.86
C GLN A 29 -6.71 -8.74 9.09
N ASP A 30 -7.78 -7.99 9.31
CA ASP A 30 -8.69 -8.18 10.45
C ASP A 30 -9.32 -9.58 10.41
N LYS A 31 -9.75 -10.04 9.23
CA LYS A 31 -10.26 -11.41 9.02
C LYS A 31 -9.20 -12.48 9.29
N LEU A 32 -7.93 -12.25 8.91
CA LEU A 32 -6.86 -13.19 9.19
C LEU A 32 -6.61 -13.30 10.70
N ILE A 33 -6.62 -12.18 11.42
CA ILE A 33 -6.50 -12.17 12.89
C ILE A 33 -7.64 -12.95 13.53
N GLU A 34 -8.87 -12.79 13.05
CA GLU A 34 -10.02 -13.55 13.52
C GLU A 34 -9.88 -15.06 13.25
N ALA A 35 -9.42 -15.44 12.06
CA ALA A 35 -9.16 -16.83 11.71
C ALA A 35 -8.04 -17.45 12.58
N GLU A 36 -6.97 -16.72 12.85
CA GLU A 36 -5.89 -17.15 13.74
C GLU A 36 -6.36 -17.30 15.19
N ARG A 37 -7.23 -16.40 15.66
CA ARG A 37 -7.86 -16.53 16.97
C ARG A 37 -8.70 -17.81 17.04
N ARG A 38 -9.55 -18.03 16.04
CA ARG A 38 -10.41 -19.23 15.97
C ARG A 38 -9.58 -20.51 15.95
N LEU A 39 -8.53 -20.58 15.13
CA LEU A 39 -7.64 -21.74 15.10
C LEU A 39 -7.01 -22.01 16.47
N ARG A 40 -6.55 -20.96 17.16
CA ARG A 40 -5.96 -21.09 18.50
C ARG A 40 -6.98 -21.63 19.52
N GLU A 41 -8.22 -21.15 19.48
CA GLU A 41 -9.30 -21.65 20.33
C GLU A 41 -9.61 -23.12 20.05
N GLU A 42 -9.69 -23.54 18.79
CA GLU A 42 -9.94 -24.94 18.43
C GLU A 42 -8.75 -25.86 18.78
N GLN A 43 -7.51 -25.41 18.61
CA GLN A 43 -6.31 -26.15 19.04
C GLN A 43 -6.28 -26.35 20.56
N GLN A 44 -6.71 -25.35 21.33
CA GLN A 44 -6.79 -25.46 22.78
C GLN A 44 -7.86 -26.48 23.20
N LYS A 45 -9.05 -26.44 22.58
CA LYS A 45 -10.10 -27.45 22.81
C LYS A 45 -9.63 -28.85 22.45
N GLU A 46 -8.97 -29.01 21.31
CA GLU A 46 -8.41 -30.30 20.88
C GLU A 46 -7.41 -30.84 21.90
N LYS A 47 -6.52 -29.98 22.42
CA LYS A 47 -5.56 -30.34 23.47
C LYS A 47 -6.26 -30.77 24.76
N GLU A 48 -7.31 -30.07 25.16
CA GLU A 48 -8.11 -30.42 26.33
C GLU A 48 -8.84 -31.75 26.15
N MET A 49 -9.44 -31.99 24.98
CA MET A 49 -10.10 -33.26 24.68
C MET A 49 -9.12 -34.43 24.64
N LYS A 50 -7.92 -34.24 24.07
CA LYS A 50 -6.85 -35.25 24.07
C LYS A 50 -6.33 -35.53 25.47
N ALA A 51 -6.15 -34.49 26.29
CA ALA A 51 -5.77 -34.65 27.70
C ALA A 51 -6.85 -35.41 28.49
N HIS A 52 -8.12 -35.07 28.28
CA HIS A 52 -9.25 -35.78 28.88
C HIS A 52 -9.29 -37.25 28.43
N GLN A 53 -9.12 -37.52 27.13
CA GLN A 53 -9.03 -38.88 26.60
C GLN A 53 -7.89 -39.67 27.26
N ALA A 54 -6.69 -39.09 27.37
CA ALA A 54 -5.55 -39.72 28.01
C ALA A 54 -5.80 -40.01 29.50
N ALA A 55 -6.45 -39.08 30.22
CA ALA A 55 -6.85 -39.29 31.60
C ALA A 55 -7.85 -40.46 31.73
N GLN A 56 -8.83 -40.55 30.83
CA GLN A 56 -9.82 -41.64 30.82
C GLN A 56 -9.17 -43.02 30.57
N TYR A 57 -8.14 -43.09 29.73
CA TYR A 57 -7.34 -44.30 29.52
C TYR A 57 -6.48 -44.65 30.75
N SER A 58 -5.81 -43.66 31.34
CA SER A 58 -4.98 -43.86 32.53
C SER A 58 -5.81 -44.37 33.71
N GLU A 59 -7.00 -43.81 33.92
CA GLU A 59 -7.91 -44.22 34.99
C GLU A 59 -8.43 -45.65 34.77
N LEU A 60 -8.74 -46.04 33.52
CA LEU A 60 -9.09 -47.42 33.20
C LEU A 60 -7.92 -48.37 33.46
N GLN A 61 -6.69 -47.97 33.12
CA GLN A 61 -5.49 -48.77 33.35
C GLN A 61 -5.20 -48.96 34.86
N GLN A 62 -5.38 -47.91 35.67
CA GLN A 62 -5.27 -48.00 37.13
C GLN A 62 -6.31 -48.95 37.71
N MET A 63 -7.57 -48.84 37.29
CA MET A 63 -8.64 -49.76 37.73
C MET A 63 -8.39 -51.22 37.35
N LEU A 64 -7.67 -51.49 36.26
CA LEU A 64 -7.34 -52.86 35.86
C LEU A 64 -6.05 -53.39 36.53
N GLY A 65 -5.22 -52.51 37.09
CA GLY A 65 -3.89 -52.85 37.63
C GLY A 65 -3.75 -52.78 39.16
N GLU A 66 -4.59 -52.01 39.86
CA GLU A 66 -4.44 -51.76 41.31
C GLU A 66 -5.43 -52.53 42.20
N THR A 67 -6.53 -53.05 41.67
CA THR A 67 -7.52 -53.81 42.46
C THR A 67 -7.34 -55.32 42.31
N ASP A 68 -7.21 -56.03 43.44
CA ASP A 68 -7.20 -57.51 43.52
C ASP A 68 -8.54 -58.13 43.09
N GLU A 69 -9.64 -57.36 43.14
CA GLU A 69 -10.95 -57.76 42.63
C GLU A 69 -11.18 -57.19 41.22
N LEU A 70 -11.49 -58.08 40.28
CA LEU A 70 -11.82 -57.70 38.90
C LEU A 70 -13.12 -56.87 38.88
N PRO A 71 -13.15 -55.71 38.18
CA PRO A 71 -14.35 -54.92 38.03
C PRO A 71 -15.49 -55.69 37.36
N ASP A 72 -16.74 -55.34 37.66
CA ASP A 72 -17.91 -55.88 36.98
C ASP A 72 -17.77 -55.72 35.45
N MET A 73 -18.00 -56.81 34.71
CA MET A 73 -17.95 -56.83 33.25
C MET A 73 -18.89 -55.82 32.61
N ASN A 74 -20.03 -55.50 33.24
CA ASN A 74 -20.92 -54.45 32.73
C ASN A 74 -20.28 -53.06 32.81
N TYR A 75 -19.54 -52.80 33.89
CA TYR A 75 -18.80 -51.55 34.07
C TYR A 75 -17.69 -51.40 33.01
N ILE A 76 -16.93 -52.47 32.75
CA ILE A 76 -15.89 -52.48 31.71
C ILE A 76 -16.49 -52.20 30.33
N LYS A 77 -17.63 -52.82 30.00
CA LYS A 77 -18.34 -52.57 28.73
C LYS A 77 -18.80 -51.12 28.62
N LEU A 78 -19.40 -50.55 29.67
CA LEU A 78 -19.85 -49.17 29.68
C LEU A 78 -18.67 -48.20 29.49
N ARG A 79 -17.56 -48.46 30.18
CA ARG A 79 -16.35 -47.64 30.09
C ARG A 79 -15.72 -47.69 28.70
N LYS A 80 -15.69 -48.86 28.06
CA LYS A 80 -15.24 -49.02 26.68
C LYS A 80 -16.07 -48.17 25.72
N LEU A 81 -17.41 -48.25 25.81
CA LEU A 81 -18.31 -47.44 24.97
C LEU A 81 -18.10 -45.94 25.18
N TYR A 82 -17.86 -45.53 26.43
CA TYR A 82 -17.56 -44.13 26.75
C TYR A 82 -16.25 -43.66 26.11
N ILE A 83 -15.18 -44.47 26.20
CA ILE A 83 -13.88 -44.16 25.58
C ILE A 83 -14.01 -44.10 24.05
N GLU A 84 -14.79 -44.99 23.43
CA GLU A 84 -15.09 -44.94 22.00
C GLU A 84 -15.78 -43.63 21.62
N LYS A 85 -16.78 -43.20 22.39
CA LYS A 85 -17.44 -41.91 22.19
C LYS A 85 -16.48 -40.72 22.33
N VAL A 86 -15.62 -40.72 23.34
CA VAL A 86 -14.61 -39.66 23.53
C VAL A 86 -13.62 -39.64 22.36
N LYS A 87 -13.23 -40.82 21.85
CA LYS A 87 -12.37 -40.92 20.67
C LYS A 87 -13.03 -40.33 19.43
N GLU A 88 -14.31 -40.60 19.20
CA GLU A 88 -15.08 -40.00 18.10
C GLU A 88 -15.13 -38.47 18.22
N GLN A 89 -15.34 -37.94 19.43
CA GLN A 89 -15.34 -36.49 19.69
C GLN A 89 -13.98 -35.86 19.39
N VAL A 90 -12.87 -36.51 19.77
CA VAL A 90 -11.52 -36.03 19.45
C VAL A 90 -11.30 -36.01 17.93
N ILE A 91 -11.69 -37.07 17.22
CA ILE A 91 -11.56 -37.14 15.75
C ILE A 91 -12.36 -36.02 15.07
N GLU A 92 -13.58 -35.75 15.55
CA GLU A 92 -14.40 -34.67 15.00
C GLU A 92 -13.78 -33.31 15.28
N GLN A 93 -13.26 -33.08 16.49
CA GLN A 93 -12.56 -31.85 16.83
C GLN A 93 -11.28 -31.65 16.00
N GLU A 94 -10.53 -32.72 15.71
CA GLU A 94 -9.37 -32.65 14.81
C GLU A 94 -9.75 -32.19 13.40
N LYS A 95 -10.89 -32.64 12.87
CA LYS A 95 -11.39 -32.14 11.57
C LYS A 95 -11.72 -30.65 11.63
N VAL A 96 -12.38 -30.21 12.71
CA VAL A 96 -12.70 -28.79 12.90
C VAL A 96 -11.42 -27.93 12.97
N THR A 97 -10.39 -28.41 13.67
CA THR A 97 -9.07 -27.73 13.69
C THR A 97 -8.45 -27.67 12.30
N GLN A 98 -8.51 -28.76 11.52
CA GLN A 98 -7.99 -28.78 10.15
C GLN A 98 -8.75 -27.83 9.23
N GLU A 99 -10.07 -27.74 9.35
CA GLU A 99 -10.89 -26.78 8.59
C GLU A 99 -10.55 -25.34 8.96
N ALA A 100 -10.35 -25.06 10.26
CA ALA A 100 -9.93 -23.74 10.72
C ALA A 100 -8.53 -23.36 10.20
N ASP A 101 -7.61 -24.32 10.10
CA ASP A 101 -6.26 -24.07 9.56
C ASP A 101 -6.29 -23.80 8.05
N LYS A 102 -7.09 -24.57 7.29
CA LYS A 102 -7.33 -24.30 5.87
C LYS A 102 -7.95 -22.91 5.66
N ALA A 103 -8.95 -22.55 6.47
CA ALA A 103 -9.57 -21.23 6.40
C ALA A 103 -8.58 -20.09 6.70
N LYS A 104 -7.64 -20.30 7.63
CA LYS A 104 -6.55 -19.36 7.91
C LYS A 104 -5.63 -19.20 6.70
N ASP A 105 -5.25 -20.30 6.04
CA ASP A 105 -4.38 -20.27 4.88
C ASP A 105 -5.05 -19.61 3.66
N ASP A 106 -6.31 -19.93 3.37
CA ASP A 106 -7.11 -19.26 2.34
C ASP A 106 -7.17 -17.74 2.59
N GLN A 107 -7.29 -17.33 3.85
CA GLN A 107 -7.33 -15.93 4.24
C GLN A 107 -5.97 -15.23 4.08
N ARG A 108 -4.85 -15.96 4.29
CA ARG A 108 -3.49 -15.45 4.00
C ARG A 108 -3.27 -15.22 2.52
N GLU A 109 -3.79 -16.10 1.66
CA GLU A 109 -3.72 -15.93 0.22
C GLU A 109 -4.48 -14.68 -0.24
N LYS A 110 -5.71 -14.48 0.26
CA LYS A 110 -6.52 -13.28 -0.03
C LYS A 110 -5.84 -12.00 0.42
N LEU A 111 -5.24 -11.98 1.62
CA LEU A 111 -4.46 -10.84 2.09
C LEU A 111 -3.26 -10.56 1.17
N THR A 112 -2.54 -11.60 0.77
CA THR A 112 -1.40 -11.48 -0.15
C THR A 112 -1.82 -10.89 -1.49
N GLU A 113 -2.96 -11.32 -2.02
CA GLU A 113 -3.54 -10.77 -3.25
C GLU A 113 -3.95 -9.30 -3.09
N ALA A 114 -4.61 -8.96 -1.98
CA ALA A 114 -5.00 -7.57 -1.67
C ALA A 114 -3.76 -6.65 -1.58
N ALA A 115 -2.70 -7.10 -0.90
CA ALA A 115 -1.44 -6.36 -0.79
C ALA A 115 -0.75 -6.18 -2.15
N LYS A 116 -0.70 -7.24 -2.99
CA LYS A 116 -0.18 -7.15 -4.37
C LYS A 116 -0.97 -6.12 -5.18
N ASN A 117 -2.30 -6.18 -5.10
CA ASN A 117 -3.19 -5.25 -5.80
C ASN A 117 -2.97 -3.80 -5.35
N LYS A 118 -2.84 -3.53 -4.06
CA LYS A 118 -2.49 -2.19 -3.58
C LYS A 118 -1.15 -1.72 -4.16
N LYS A 119 -0.11 -2.55 -4.07
CA LYS A 119 1.25 -2.22 -4.54
C LYS A 119 1.32 -1.90 -6.03
N ILE A 120 0.46 -2.52 -6.86
CA ILE A 120 0.36 -2.19 -8.29
C ILE A 120 -0.07 -0.73 -8.48
N ILE A 121 -1.09 -0.27 -7.74
CA ILE A 121 -1.60 1.11 -7.85
C ILE A 121 -0.61 2.11 -7.26
N GLU A 122 0.08 1.76 -6.18
CA GLU A 122 1.14 2.61 -5.63
C GLU A 122 2.28 2.83 -6.63
N LYS A 123 2.70 1.75 -7.32
CA LYS A 123 3.72 1.85 -8.38
C LYS A 123 3.24 2.69 -9.56
N ASP A 124 1.97 2.55 -9.95
CA ASP A 124 1.36 3.37 -11.00
C ASP A 124 1.30 4.86 -10.60
N LYS A 125 0.90 5.15 -9.36
CA LYS A 125 0.92 6.51 -8.79
C LYS A 125 2.32 7.13 -8.82
N GLU A 126 3.36 6.35 -8.50
CA GLU A 126 4.72 6.86 -8.54
C GLU A 126 5.17 7.14 -9.99
N LYS A 127 4.89 6.24 -10.92
CA LYS A 127 5.20 6.45 -12.35
C LYS A 127 4.50 7.70 -12.92
N THR A 128 3.20 7.83 -12.67
CA THR A 128 2.41 8.99 -13.12
C THR A 128 2.91 10.29 -12.49
N ARG A 129 3.39 10.25 -11.24
CA ARG A 129 4.03 11.41 -10.60
C ARG A 129 5.34 11.81 -11.28
N ILE A 130 6.19 10.83 -11.60
CA ILE A 130 7.45 11.06 -12.33
C ILE A 130 7.17 11.67 -13.71
N GLU A 131 6.18 11.14 -14.43
CA GLU A 131 5.76 11.67 -15.74
C GLU A 131 5.22 13.09 -15.64
N TRP A 132 4.36 13.36 -14.65
CA TRP A 132 3.84 14.69 -14.39
C TRP A 132 4.96 15.69 -14.08
N LYS A 133 5.94 15.30 -13.26
CA LYS A 133 7.10 16.14 -12.95
C LYS A 133 7.93 16.46 -14.20
N LYS A 134 8.24 15.44 -15.01
CA LYS A 134 8.96 15.63 -16.29
C LYS A 134 8.22 16.55 -17.25
N LEU A 135 6.89 16.50 -17.25
CA LEU A 135 6.08 17.39 -18.08
C LEU A 135 6.15 18.84 -17.56
N MET A 136 6.03 19.04 -16.25
CA MET A 136 6.17 20.36 -15.62
C MET A 136 7.56 20.96 -15.84
N ASP A 137 8.63 20.17 -15.65
CA ASP A 137 10.00 20.62 -15.88
C ASP A 137 10.20 21.08 -17.34
N LYS A 138 9.57 20.41 -18.31
CA LYS A 138 9.58 20.82 -19.73
C LYS A 138 8.78 22.09 -19.99
N GLU A 139 7.62 22.26 -19.37
CA GLU A 139 6.80 23.47 -19.50
C GLU A 139 7.48 24.68 -18.84
N ASP A 140 8.14 24.48 -17.71
CA ASP A 140 8.91 25.51 -17.02
C ASP A 140 10.16 25.89 -17.82
N GLY A 141 10.86 24.93 -18.43
CA GLY A 141 11.96 25.21 -19.36
C GLY A 141 11.53 26.08 -20.54
N LYS A 142 10.43 25.70 -21.22
CA LYS A 142 9.86 26.51 -22.32
C LYS A 142 9.52 27.93 -21.88
N PHE A 143 8.97 28.08 -20.69
CA PHE A 143 8.62 29.39 -20.16
C PHE A 143 9.85 30.25 -19.86
N LEU A 144 10.93 29.67 -19.33
CA LEU A 144 12.18 30.40 -19.12
C LEU A 144 12.80 30.83 -20.45
N ASP A 145 12.75 29.98 -21.48
CA ASP A 145 13.21 30.31 -22.83
C ASP A 145 12.38 31.44 -23.45
N GLU A 146 11.05 31.43 -23.27
CA GLU A 146 10.16 32.51 -23.70
C GLU A 146 10.48 33.83 -22.98
N ILE A 147 10.71 33.81 -21.67
CA ILE A 147 11.12 35.01 -20.90
C ILE A 147 12.48 35.52 -21.40
N ALA A 148 13.44 34.63 -21.61
CA ALA A 148 14.77 35.00 -22.09
C ALA A 148 14.70 35.63 -23.48
N THR A 149 13.85 35.09 -24.37
CA THR A 149 13.63 35.64 -25.71
C THR A 149 13.01 37.03 -25.65
N ILE A 150 11.96 37.23 -24.84
CA ILE A 150 11.33 38.55 -24.64
C ILE A 150 12.33 39.55 -24.05
N GLY A 151 13.11 39.13 -23.05
CA GLY A 151 14.12 39.97 -22.41
C GLY A 151 15.23 40.38 -23.39
N PHE A 152 15.67 39.44 -24.24
CA PHE A 152 16.65 39.72 -25.28
C PHE A 152 16.11 40.69 -26.33
N GLU A 153 14.88 40.48 -26.81
CA GLU A 153 14.23 41.38 -27.77
C GLU A 153 14.05 42.79 -27.19
N SER A 154 13.65 42.91 -25.92
CA SER A 154 13.52 44.19 -25.24
C SER A 154 14.86 44.91 -25.14
N LYS A 155 15.92 44.19 -24.75
CA LYS A 155 17.27 44.76 -24.64
C LYS A 155 17.82 45.19 -26.01
N ARG A 156 17.56 44.40 -27.06
CA ARG A 156 17.94 44.75 -28.44
C ARG A 156 17.24 46.02 -28.90
N ARG A 157 15.92 46.14 -28.69
CA ARG A 157 15.16 47.34 -29.04
C ARG A 157 15.68 48.58 -28.31
N GLN A 158 15.99 48.46 -27.03
CA GLN A 158 16.54 49.57 -26.25
C GLN A 158 17.92 50.01 -26.78
N ALA A 159 18.79 49.06 -27.13
CA ALA A 159 20.09 49.38 -27.74
C ALA A 159 19.94 50.09 -29.10
N GLU A 160 19.02 49.65 -29.95
CA GLU A 160 18.72 50.31 -31.24
C GLU A 160 18.15 51.73 -31.05
N GLU A 161 17.33 51.96 -30.01
CA GLU A 161 16.81 53.28 -29.66
C GLU A 161 17.91 54.21 -29.11
N ASP A 162 18.79 53.69 -28.25
CA ASP A 162 19.91 54.43 -27.69
C ASP A 162 20.94 54.82 -28.77
N GLU A 163 21.22 53.93 -29.72
CA GLU A 163 22.10 54.21 -30.88
C GLU A 163 21.53 55.31 -31.77
N LYS A 164 20.25 55.21 -32.15
CA LYS A 164 19.56 56.28 -32.91
C LYS A 164 19.59 57.63 -32.19
N ARG A 165 19.41 57.62 -30.87
CA ARG A 165 19.47 58.84 -30.05
C ARG A 165 20.89 59.41 -29.99
N ALA A 166 21.91 58.56 -29.95
CA ALA A 166 23.31 58.98 -30.02
C ALA A 166 23.66 59.59 -31.38
N ASP A 167 23.18 58.99 -32.48
CA ASP A 167 23.39 59.51 -33.83
C ASP A 167 22.69 60.85 -34.06
N LEU A 168 21.46 61.02 -33.58
CA LEU A 168 20.76 62.32 -33.61
C LEU A 168 21.54 63.42 -32.89
N ARG A 169 22.07 63.11 -31.70
CA ARG A 169 22.91 64.06 -30.94
C ARG A 169 24.21 64.40 -31.68
N ARG A 170 24.82 63.43 -32.37
CA ARG A 170 26.05 63.64 -33.13
C ARG A 170 25.81 64.52 -34.36
N ASN A 171 24.67 64.36 -35.05
CA ASN A 171 24.30 65.26 -36.15
C ASN A 171 23.95 66.67 -35.65
N GLU A 172 23.20 66.80 -34.56
CA GLU A 172 22.88 68.11 -33.96
C GLU A 172 24.14 68.87 -33.49
N SER A 173 25.22 68.18 -33.11
CA SER A 173 26.48 68.83 -32.73
C SER A 173 27.37 69.17 -33.93
N ALA A 174 27.22 68.51 -35.07
CA ALA A 174 27.90 68.86 -36.32
C ALA A 174 27.33 70.15 -36.94
N ASP A 175 26.01 70.35 -36.87
CA ASP A 175 25.35 71.56 -37.39
C ASP A 175 25.69 72.82 -36.56
N VAL A 176 26.08 72.68 -35.28
CA VAL A 176 26.47 73.82 -34.43
C VAL A 176 27.93 74.27 -34.65
N GLU A 177 28.80 73.41 -35.19
CA GLU A 177 30.18 73.77 -35.53
C GLU A 177 30.30 74.51 -36.89
N GLU A 178 29.37 74.32 -37.83
CA GLU A 178 29.37 75.06 -39.11
C GLU A 178 28.93 76.53 -38.96
N ASP A 179 28.04 76.84 -38.00
CA ASP A 179 27.63 78.23 -37.71
C ASP A 179 28.66 79.02 -36.87
N GLY A 180 29.66 78.34 -36.29
CA GLY A 180 30.73 78.95 -35.48
C GLY A 180 32.01 79.33 -36.24
N ALA A 181 32.20 78.83 -37.46
CA ALA A 181 33.42 79.05 -38.27
C ALA A 181 33.33 80.26 -39.22
N GLY A 182 32.33 81.12 -39.02
CA GLY A 182 31.99 82.23 -39.93
C GLY A 182 32.15 83.65 -39.38
N ILE A 183 32.93 83.89 -38.32
CA ILE A 183 33.28 85.27 -37.90
C ILE A 183 34.73 85.35 -37.40
N SER A 184 35.64 85.70 -38.30
CA SER A 184 36.70 86.73 -38.19
C SER A 184 37.83 86.48 -39.18
#